data_AF-A0A1Q7KTD3-F1
#
_entry.id   AF-A0A1Q7KTD3-F1
#
_cell.length_a   1.000
_cell.length_b   1.000
_cell.length_c   1.000
_cell.angle_alpha   90.00
_cell.angle_beta   90.00
_cell.angle_gamma   90.00
#
_symmetry.space_group_name_H-M   'P 1'
#
loop_
_entity.id
_entity.type
_entity.pdbx_description
1 polymer ?
#
loop_
_entity_poly.entity_id
_entity_poly.type
_entity_poly.pdbx_seq_one_letter_code
_entity_poly.pdbx_strand_id
1 'polypeptide(L)'
;MAPASESPIPGLIRSADQAARNRDYSTCAQLLEKVVAIDPHYKNAWNYLGWTYNALGQYDKAESALRKAILVDPKDPRAYNNLGQALANQKKYDEAIAQYLKQIELNPKDPWASANLGRVYLLMKQYDKAIATLQTAATISPDDASVMFNLGRAYAKANEAEKAVQALEKSAQMQPVPFRWNAVAYEMAVDKLDLPQAEKYSQSAIAATVLQMRDASLEHLTKEDAYMASRIASYWDTWGWIRFQEGNLPAAEKYVKCAWMIHSFSVDADHLGQIYEKQRRTADAIRMYEMALAADSSATETRERLTNLAGADAGIDTMIENGHGLLKEARTIAVKNSHQVEGFAEFWILLSPGPVVRGVKFISGDQELAPFAKDLESISYPNTFPEATELRLLRRARLACTHSSQDCGLQMISSQIVPTEEVTVTAPSVAGYVGRIQIGGNVQGARIRNKVQPVYPDAARQARIEGVVRLHAIIGKDGAIMQLEFISGHPLLVQAALDAVRQWVYEPTLLDGRPVEVDTVIDVFFQLNGRN
;
A
#
# COMPACT_ATOMS: atom_id res chain seq x y z
N MET A 1 0.93 -39.38 -42.66
CA MET A 1 0.29 -38.83 -41.45
C MET A 1 1.16 -37.68 -40.97
N ALA A 2 0.69 -36.44 -41.11
CA ALA A 2 1.36 -35.31 -40.47
C ALA A 2 1.23 -35.48 -38.94
N PRO A 3 2.26 -35.17 -38.14
CA PRO A 3 2.13 -35.23 -36.69
C PRO A 3 1.03 -34.25 -36.27
N ALA A 4 0.11 -34.70 -35.41
CA ALA A 4 -0.88 -33.82 -34.80
C ALA A 4 -0.12 -32.68 -34.11
N SER A 5 -0.35 -31.43 -34.54
CA SER A 5 0.24 -30.26 -33.90
C SER A 5 -0.09 -30.29 -32.42
N GLU A 6 0.92 -30.30 -31.53
CA GLU A 6 0.70 -30.24 -30.09
C GLU A 6 -0.21 -29.04 -29.76
N SER A 7 -1.21 -29.27 -28.91
CA SER A 7 -2.12 -28.21 -28.47
C SER A 7 -1.30 -27.05 -27.89
N PRO A 8 -1.55 -25.79 -28.29
CA PRO A 8 -0.81 -24.65 -27.77
C PRO A 8 -1.16 -24.31 -26.31
N ILE A 9 -2.20 -24.95 -25.74
CA ILE A 9 -2.73 -24.63 -24.40
C ILE A 9 -1.68 -24.71 -23.28
N PRO A 10 -0.85 -25.76 -23.15
CA PRO A 10 0.14 -25.82 -22.07
C PRO A 10 1.17 -24.69 -22.14
N GLY A 11 1.51 -24.23 -23.34
CA GLY A 11 2.38 -23.05 -23.54
C GLY A 11 1.70 -21.78 -23.06
N LEU A 12 0.45 -21.55 -23.48
CA LEU A 12 -0.35 -20.40 -23.06
C LEU A 12 -0.52 -20.32 -21.54
N ILE A 13 -0.80 -21.45 -20.87
CA ILE A 13 -0.93 -21.51 -19.41
C ILE A 13 0.38 -21.14 -18.71
N ARG A 14 1.53 -21.68 -19.16
CA ARG A 14 2.83 -21.32 -18.56
C ARG A 14 3.13 -19.82 -18.72
N SER A 15 2.82 -19.24 -19.88
CA SER A 15 2.97 -17.80 -20.10
C SER A 15 2.00 -16.99 -19.24
N ALA A 16 0.76 -17.45 -19.05
CA ALA A 16 -0.21 -16.80 -18.19
C ALA A 16 0.24 -16.83 -16.71
N ASP A 17 0.78 -17.96 -16.24
CA ASP A 17 1.35 -18.09 -14.90
C ASP A 17 2.55 -17.16 -14.69
N GLN A 18 3.42 -17.05 -15.70
CA GLN A 18 4.56 -16.15 -15.64
C GLN A 18 4.10 -14.69 -15.58
N ALA A 19 3.11 -14.32 -16.39
CA ALA A 19 2.51 -12.99 -16.36
C ALA A 19 1.89 -12.69 -14.99
N ALA A 20 1.13 -13.62 -14.42
CA ALA A 20 0.54 -13.49 -13.08
C ALA A 20 1.61 -13.32 -11.98
N ARG A 21 2.71 -14.11 -12.03
CA ARG A 21 3.85 -13.95 -11.10
C ARG A 21 4.51 -12.57 -11.21
N ASN A 22 4.55 -12.02 -12.43
CA ASN A 22 5.06 -10.68 -12.70
C ASN A 22 4.04 -9.57 -12.36
N ARG A 23 2.84 -9.94 -11.87
CA ARG A 23 1.67 -9.08 -11.64
C ARG A 23 1.15 -8.40 -12.90
N ASP A 24 1.47 -8.94 -14.06
CA ASP A 24 0.89 -8.52 -15.34
C ASP A 24 -0.41 -9.28 -15.58
N TYR A 25 -1.44 -8.86 -14.85
CA TYR A 25 -2.76 -9.49 -14.91
C TYR A 25 -3.46 -9.23 -16.26
N SER A 26 -3.12 -8.14 -16.95
CA SER A 26 -3.67 -7.83 -18.28
C SER A 26 -3.23 -8.86 -19.32
N THR A 27 -1.92 -9.14 -19.40
CA THR A 27 -1.40 -10.18 -20.29
C THR A 27 -1.88 -11.56 -19.86
N CYS A 28 -1.92 -11.83 -18.54
CA CYS A 28 -2.47 -13.08 -18.01
C CYS A 28 -3.91 -13.32 -18.49
N ALA A 29 -4.78 -12.31 -18.43
CA ALA A 29 -6.17 -12.40 -18.87
C ALA A 29 -6.26 -12.70 -20.36
N GLN A 30 -5.52 -11.99 -21.22
CA GLN A 30 -5.51 -12.20 -22.67
C GLN A 30 -5.07 -13.62 -23.05
N LEU A 31 -4.07 -14.17 -22.35
CA LEU A 31 -3.60 -15.53 -22.58
C LEU A 31 -4.65 -16.56 -22.14
N LEU A 32 -5.32 -16.34 -21.02
CA LEU A 32 -6.39 -17.22 -20.52
C LEU A 32 -7.66 -17.15 -21.39
N GLU A 33 -8.00 -15.98 -21.93
CA GLU A 33 -9.06 -15.81 -22.94
C GLU A 33 -8.81 -16.69 -24.17
N LYS A 34 -7.55 -16.76 -24.65
CA LYS A 34 -7.16 -17.67 -25.74
C LYS A 34 -7.32 -19.13 -25.35
N VAL A 35 -6.94 -19.52 -24.13
CA VAL A 35 -7.09 -20.90 -23.65
C VAL A 35 -8.56 -21.32 -23.67
N VAL A 36 -9.45 -20.52 -23.08
CA VAL A 36 -10.88 -20.86 -23.00
C VAL A 36 -11.60 -20.78 -24.36
N ALA A 37 -11.04 -20.05 -25.32
CA ALA A 37 -11.53 -20.04 -26.70
C ALA A 37 -11.14 -21.32 -27.47
N ILE A 38 -9.95 -21.88 -27.20
CA ILE A 38 -9.49 -23.14 -27.82
C ILE A 38 -10.19 -24.33 -27.17
N ASP A 39 -10.25 -24.37 -25.84
CA ASP A 39 -10.94 -25.41 -25.08
C ASP A 39 -11.75 -24.79 -23.93
N PRO A 40 -13.06 -24.60 -24.12
CA PRO A 40 -13.96 -24.08 -23.09
C PRO A 40 -14.09 -24.98 -21.85
N HIS A 41 -13.64 -26.24 -21.89
CA HIS A 41 -13.68 -27.17 -20.77
C HIS A 41 -12.30 -27.40 -20.16
N TYR A 42 -11.27 -26.63 -20.57
CA TYR A 42 -9.94 -26.77 -20.01
C TYR A 42 -9.97 -26.52 -18.50
N LYS A 43 -9.47 -27.51 -17.76
CA LYS A 43 -9.59 -27.56 -16.31
C LYS A 43 -9.03 -26.29 -15.66
N ASN A 44 -9.83 -25.69 -14.76
CA ASN A 44 -9.52 -24.47 -14.01
C ASN A 44 -9.33 -23.19 -14.84
N ALA A 45 -9.41 -23.21 -16.19
CA ALA A 45 -9.13 -22.03 -17.03
C ALA A 45 -10.06 -20.86 -16.71
N TRP A 46 -11.37 -21.13 -16.68
CA TRP A 46 -12.38 -20.13 -16.36
C TRP A 46 -12.24 -19.58 -14.95
N ASN A 47 -11.91 -20.43 -13.97
CA ASN A 47 -11.66 -19.98 -12.60
C ASN A 47 -10.44 -19.06 -12.54
N TYR A 48 -9.36 -19.43 -13.24
CA TYR A 48 -8.15 -18.61 -13.29
C TYR A 48 -8.38 -17.28 -14.00
N LEU A 49 -9.09 -17.30 -15.13
CA LEU A 49 -9.48 -16.08 -15.85
C LEU A 49 -10.33 -15.16 -14.97
N GLY A 50 -11.30 -15.73 -14.26
CA GLY A 50 -12.14 -15.02 -13.30
C GLY A 50 -11.34 -14.39 -12.16
N TRP A 51 -10.40 -15.14 -11.59
CA TRP A 51 -9.47 -14.62 -10.57
C TRP A 51 -8.62 -13.46 -11.12
N THR A 52 -8.12 -13.58 -12.35
CA THR A 52 -7.32 -12.55 -13.01
C THR A 52 -8.12 -11.28 -13.26
N TYR A 53 -9.38 -11.38 -13.69
CA TYR A 53 -10.26 -10.21 -13.82
C TYR A 53 -10.59 -9.56 -12.48
N ASN A 54 -10.76 -10.34 -11.40
CA ASN A 54 -10.89 -9.79 -10.04
C ASN A 54 -9.64 -8.98 -9.66
N ALA A 55 -8.44 -9.49 -9.95
CA ALA A 55 -7.19 -8.76 -9.71
C ALA A 55 -7.07 -7.46 -10.52
N LEU A 56 -7.71 -7.40 -11.69
CA LEU A 56 -7.82 -6.21 -12.55
C LEU A 56 -8.97 -5.26 -12.15
N GLY A 57 -9.80 -5.61 -11.16
CA GLY A 57 -11.01 -4.86 -10.80
C GLY A 57 -12.13 -4.94 -11.85
N GLN A 58 -12.02 -5.81 -12.85
CA GLN A 58 -13.02 -6.00 -13.91
C GLN A 58 -14.10 -6.99 -13.44
N TYR A 59 -14.85 -6.61 -12.42
CA TYR A 59 -15.73 -7.52 -11.68
C TYR A 59 -16.86 -8.13 -12.51
N ASP A 60 -17.40 -7.41 -13.51
CA ASP A 60 -18.42 -7.95 -14.42
C ASP A 60 -17.88 -9.10 -15.29
N LYS A 61 -16.65 -8.94 -15.80
CA LYS A 61 -15.97 -9.99 -16.56
C LYS A 61 -15.58 -11.16 -15.66
N ALA A 62 -15.14 -10.87 -14.43
CA ALA A 62 -14.85 -11.87 -13.42
C ALA A 62 -16.09 -12.73 -13.14
N GLU A 63 -17.25 -12.09 -12.88
CA GLU A 63 -18.52 -12.76 -12.64
C GLU A 63 -18.89 -13.70 -13.80
N SER A 64 -18.82 -13.21 -15.04
CA SER A 64 -19.13 -14.01 -16.24
C SER A 64 -18.22 -15.24 -16.37
N ALA A 65 -16.91 -15.06 -16.20
CA ALA A 65 -15.94 -16.15 -16.24
C ALA A 65 -16.15 -17.17 -15.11
N LEU A 66 -16.45 -16.71 -13.89
CA LEU A 66 -16.60 -17.58 -12.71
C LEU A 66 -17.91 -18.37 -12.73
N ARG A 67 -19.00 -17.79 -13.25
CA ARG A 67 -20.23 -18.55 -13.50
C ARG A 67 -19.98 -19.68 -14.52
N LYS A 68 -19.17 -19.45 -15.55
CA LYS A 68 -18.72 -20.52 -16.47
C LYS A 68 -17.83 -21.55 -15.77
N ALA A 69 -16.93 -21.11 -14.87
CA ALA A 69 -16.10 -22.02 -14.10
C ALA A 69 -16.93 -22.99 -13.25
N ILE A 70 -17.98 -22.50 -12.60
CA ILE A 70 -18.93 -23.31 -11.83
C ILE A 70 -19.73 -24.27 -12.73
N LEU A 71 -20.11 -23.86 -13.95
CA LEU A 71 -20.77 -24.74 -14.91
C LEU A 71 -19.87 -25.91 -15.34
N VAL A 72 -18.57 -25.64 -15.55
CA VAL A 72 -17.57 -26.65 -15.95
C VAL A 72 -17.20 -27.58 -14.81
N ASP A 73 -16.98 -27.04 -13.60
CA ASP A 73 -16.70 -27.81 -12.40
C ASP A 73 -17.52 -27.28 -11.20
N PRO A 74 -18.73 -27.82 -10.98
CA PRO A 74 -19.59 -27.40 -9.88
C PRO A 74 -19.04 -27.73 -8.49
N LYS A 75 -17.95 -28.50 -8.39
CA LYS A 75 -17.33 -28.94 -7.14
C LYS A 75 -16.04 -28.20 -6.81
N ASP A 76 -15.62 -27.21 -7.62
CA ASP A 76 -14.45 -26.39 -7.30
C ASP A 76 -14.80 -25.27 -6.30
N PRO A 77 -14.43 -25.38 -5.00
CA PRO A 77 -14.73 -24.34 -4.01
C PRO A 77 -14.09 -22.99 -4.34
N ARG A 78 -12.98 -22.97 -5.12
CA ARG A 78 -12.28 -21.73 -5.48
C ARG A 78 -13.11 -20.87 -6.42
N ALA A 79 -13.90 -21.48 -7.30
CA ALA A 79 -14.77 -20.75 -8.23
C ALA A 79 -15.88 -20.00 -7.47
N TYR A 80 -16.49 -20.64 -6.46
CA TYR A 80 -17.45 -19.98 -5.57
C TYR A 80 -16.81 -18.88 -4.74
N ASN A 81 -15.63 -19.11 -4.17
CA ASN A 81 -14.87 -18.10 -3.44
C ASN A 81 -14.62 -16.84 -4.28
N ASN A 82 -14.11 -17.04 -5.49
CA ASN A 82 -13.76 -15.96 -6.41
C ASN A 82 -15.01 -15.24 -6.91
N LEU A 83 -16.12 -15.96 -7.12
CA LEU A 83 -17.39 -15.35 -7.53
C LEU A 83 -17.98 -14.51 -6.40
N GLY A 84 -17.96 -15.04 -5.17
CA GLY A 84 -18.34 -14.29 -3.98
C GLY A 84 -17.54 -13.01 -3.83
N GLN A 85 -16.23 -13.04 -4.11
CA GLN A 85 -15.39 -11.83 -4.06
C GLN A 85 -15.79 -10.81 -5.14
N ALA A 86 -16.01 -11.26 -6.38
CA ALA A 86 -16.46 -10.38 -7.48
C ALA A 86 -17.78 -9.70 -7.13
N LEU A 87 -18.77 -10.47 -6.66
CA LEU A 87 -20.09 -9.98 -6.27
C LEU A 87 -20.03 -9.03 -5.08
N ALA A 88 -19.22 -9.32 -4.06
CA ALA A 88 -19.03 -8.44 -2.92
C ALA A 88 -18.42 -7.08 -3.31
N ASN A 89 -17.46 -7.06 -4.24
CA ASN A 89 -16.89 -5.82 -4.76
C ASN A 89 -17.89 -5.02 -5.60
N GLN A 90 -18.83 -5.70 -6.27
CA GLN A 90 -19.99 -5.07 -6.92
C GLN A 90 -21.10 -4.67 -5.93
N LYS A 91 -20.90 -4.85 -4.61
CA LYS A 91 -21.90 -4.63 -3.55
C LYS A 91 -23.15 -5.51 -3.65
N LYS A 92 -23.11 -6.59 -4.44
CA LYS A 92 -24.16 -7.64 -4.53
C LYS A 92 -24.01 -8.63 -3.37
N TYR A 93 -24.20 -8.15 -2.15
CA TYR A 93 -23.82 -8.88 -0.93
C TYR A 93 -24.61 -10.18 -0.71
N ASP A 94 -25.91 -10.20 -0.98
CA ASP A 94 -26.73 -11.41 -0.79
C ASP A 94 -26.31 -12.54 -1.75
N GLU A 95 -26.02 -12.21 -3.01
CA GLU A 95 -25.50 -13.18 -3.97
C GLU A 95 -24.11 -13.68 -3.56
N ALA A 96 -23.25 -12.79 -3.05
CA ALA A 96 -21.92 -13.16 -2.55
C ALA A 96 -22.00 -14.13 -1.36
N ILE A 97 -22.92 -13.87 -0.42
CA ILE A 97 -23.19 -14.76 0.73
C ILE A 97 -23.57 -16.15 0.24
N ALA A 98 -24.47 -16.25 -0.75
CA ALA A 98 -24.87 -17.55 -1.30
C ALA A 98 -23.67 -18.34 -1.86
N GLN A 99 -22.71 -17.67 -2.50
CA GLN A 99 -21.51 -18.35 -3.02
C GLN A 99 -20.58 -18.80 -1.89
N TYR A 100 -20.34 -17.96 -0.87
CA TYR A 100 -19.50 -18.36 0.26
C TYR A 100 -20.13 -19.49 1.08
N LEU A 101 -21.45 -19.49 1.26
CA LEU A 101 -22.16 -20.62 1.89
C LEU A 101 -21.99 -21.90 1.08
N LYS A 102 -22.04 -21.83 -0.26
CA LYS A 102 -21.78 -23.00 -1.11
C LYS A 102 -20.33 -23.48 -1.02
N GLN A 103 -19.37 -22.57 -0.93
CA GLN A 103 -17.97 -22.92 -0.67
C GLN A 103 -17.80 -23.65 0.68
N ILE A 104 -18.45 -23.16 1.74
CA ILE A 104 -18.44 -23.78 3.07
C ILE A 104 -19.09 -25.18 3.02
N GLU A 105 -20.19 -25.35 2.28
CA GLU A 105 -20.83 -26.65 2.08
C GLU A 105 -19.89 -27.66 1.41
N LEU A 106 -19.13 -27.22 0.40
CA LEU A 106 -18.16 -28.06 -0.32
C LEU A 106 -16.91 -28.36 0.51
N ASN A 107 -16.42 -27.39 1.29
CA ASN A 107 -15.26 -27.53 2.16
C ASN A 107 -15.42 -26.71 3.46
N PRO A 108 -15.97 -27.32 4.53
CA PRO A 108 -16.21 -26.64 5.80
C PRO A 108 -14.95 -26.16 6.52
N LYS A 109 -13.78 -26.69 6.17
CA LYS A 109 -12.48 -26.32 6.76
C LYS A 109 -11.66 -25.41 5.85
N ASP A 110 -12.25 -24.88 4.78
CA ASP A 110 -11.59 -23.88 3.94
C ASP A 110 -11.34 -22.60 4.75
N PRO A 111 -10.08 -22.15 4.89
CA PRO A 111 -9.73 -20.99 5.70
C PRO A 111 -10.33 -19.68 5.15
N TRP A 112 -10.58 -19.60 3.84
CA TRP A 112 -11.03 -18.36 3.21
C TRP A 112 -12.54 -18.17 3.23
N ALA A 113 -13.30 -19.26 3.26
CA ALA A 113 -14.75 -19.21 3.09
C ALA A 113 -15.44 -18.45 4.25
N SER A 114 -15.18 -18.89 5.49
CA SER A 114 -15.71 -18.24 6.69
C SER A 114 -15.14 -16.83 6.89
N ALA A 115 -13.85 -16.62 6.57
CA ALA A 115 -13.21 -15.31 6.68
C ALA A 115 -13.87 -14.28 5.73
N ASN A 116 -14.09 -14.67 4.47
CA ASN A 116 -14.71 -13.79 3.47
C ASN A 116 -16.21 -13.57 3.75
N LEU A 117 -16.94 -14.61 4.18
CA LEU A 117 -18.34 -14.47 4.60
C LEU A 117 -18.48 -13.49 5.78
N GLY A 118 -17.64 -13.65 6.79
CA GLY A 118 -17.60 -12.74 7.93
C GLY A 118 -17.31 -11.28 7.53
N ARG A 119 -16.40 -11.07 6.57
CA ARG A 119 -16.15 -9.74 5.99
C ARG A 119 -17.38 -9.17 5.28
N VAL A 120 -18.13 -9.97 4.53
CA VAL A 120 -19.37 -9.50 3.88
C VAL A 120 -20.43 -9.12 4.91
N TYR A 121 -20.63 -9.91 5.96
CA TYR A 121 -21.55 -9.53 7.05
C TYR A 121 -21.13 -8.22 7.73
N LEU A 122 -19.84 -7.99 7.91
CA LEU A 122 -19.32 -6.73 8.42
C LEU A 122 -19.68 -5.53 7.52
N LEU A 123 -19.54 -5.68 6.20
CA LEU A 123 -19.92 -4.66 5.20
C LEU A 123 -21.43 -4.39 5.21
N MET A 124 -22.24 -5.41 5.45
CA MET A 124 -23.70 -5.29 5.60
C MET A 124 -24.13 -4.77 6.98
N LYS A 125 -23.19 -4.40 7.85
CA LYS A 125 -23.46 -3.97 9.24
C LYS A 125 -24.16 -5.05 10.10
N GLN A 126 -24.07 -6.33 9.72
CA GLN A 126 -24.61 -7.46 10.48
C GLN A 126 -23.56 -7.98 11.46
N TYR A 127 -23.25 -7.18 12.49
CA TYR A 127 -22.08 -7.39 13.35
C TYR A 127 -22.09 -8.71 14.12
N ASP A 128 -23.24 -9.14 14.66
CA ASP A 128 -23.34 -10.41 15.39
C ASP A 128 -23.00 -11.62 14.50
N LYS A 129 -23.52 -11.63 13.27
CA LYS A 129 -23.20 -12.67 12.28
C LYS A 129 -21.74 -12.61 11.85
N ALA A 130 -21.20 -11.40 11.67
CA ALA A 130 -19.79 -11.21 11.35
C ALA A 130 -18.90 -11.79 12.45
N ILE A 131 -19.16 -11.47 13.72
CA ILE A 131 -18.42 -11.98 14.88
C ILE A 131 -18.47 -13.50 14.93
N ALA A 132 -19.66 -14.11 14.89
CA ALA A 132 -19.80 -15.57 14.97
C ALA A 132 -19.06 -16.28 13.81
N THR A 133 -19.17 -15.74 12.60
CA THR A 133 -18.52 -16.31 11.40
C THR A 133 -17.00 -16.14 11.46
N LEU A 134 -16.50 -14.98 11.91
CA LEU A 134 -15.07 -14.70 12.04
C LEU A 134 -14.43 -15.47 13.19
N GLN A 135 -15.14 -15.74 14.29
CA GLN A 135 -14.68 -16.64 15.35
C GLN A 135 -14.52 -18.08 14.83
N THR A 136 -15.44 -18.52 13.96
CA THR A 136 -15.30 -19.81 13.26
C THR A 136 -14.06 -19.81 12.36
N ALA A 137 -13.86 -18.74 11.58
CA ALA A 137 -12.66 -18.57 10.76
C ALA A 137 -11.37 -18.58 11.60
N ALA A 138 -11.37 -17.92 12.76
CA ALA A 138 -10.23 -17.88 13.69
C ALA A 138 -9.92 -19.25 14.31
N THR A 139 -10.94 -20.11 14.43
CA THR A 139 -10.76 -21.51 14.89
C THR A 139 -10.15 -22.37 13.78
N ILE A 140 -10.53 -22.14 12.52
CA ILE A 140 -9.99 -22.85 11.35
C ILE A 140 -8.56 -22.39 11.03
N SER A 141 -8.27 -21.10 11.19
CA SER A 141 -6.99 -20.46 10.87
C SER A 141 -6.55 -19.55 12.02
N PRO A 142 -6.01 -20.12 13.10
CA PRO A 142 -5.62 -19.37 14.29
C PRO A 142 -4.51 -18.35 14.03
N ASP A 143 -3.71 -18.54 12.97
CA ASP A 143 -2.56 -17.70 12.62
C ASP A 143 -2.85 -16.68 11.50
N ASP A 144 -4.12 -16.53 11.08
CA ASP A 144 -4.48 -15.54 10.06
C ASP A 144 -4.73 -14.15 10.70
N ALA A 145 -3.73 -13.27 10.56
CA ALA A 145 -3.79 -11.89 11.02
C ALA A 145 -4.98 -11.11 10.43
N SER A 146 -5.43 -11.41 9.21
CA SER A 146 -6.56 -10.73 8.58
C SER A 146 -7.90 -11.14 9.18
N VAL A 147 -8.02 -12.38 9.66
CA VAL A 147 -9.19 -12.82 10.42
C VAL A 147 -9.26 -12.06 11.75
N MET A 148 -8.15 -12.00 12.50
CA MET A 148 -8.09 -11.23 13.76
C MET A 148 -8.38 -9.75 13.55
N PHE A 149 -7.88 -9.16 12.45
CA PHE A 149 -8.18 -7.78 12.09
C PHE A 149 -9.68 -7.55 11.87
N ASN A 150 -10.31 -8.37 11.03
CA ASN A 150 -11.75 -8.24 10.76
C ASN A 150 -12.60 -8.53 12.00
N LEU A 151 -12.15 -9.44 12.87
CA LEU A 151 -12.83 -9.71 14.13
C LEU A 151 -12.76 -8.50 15.07
N GLY A 152 -11.60 -7.84 15.14
CA GLY A 152 -11.43 -6.60 15.88
C GLY A 152 -12.35 -5.48 15.38
N ARG A 153 -12.46 -5.32 14.06
CA ARG A 153 -13.41 -4.38 13.44
C ARG A 153 -14.86 -4.73 13.77
N ALA A 154 -15.23 -6.01 13.72
CA ALA A 154 -16.58 -6.46 14.03
C ALA A 154 -16.93 -6.19 15.50
N TYR A 155 -16.02 -6.47 16.44
CA TYR A 155 -16.20 -6.13 17.85
C TYR A 155 -16.31 -4.61 18.07
N ALA A 156 -15.48 -3.80 17.39
CA ALA A 156 -15.54 -2.35 17.52
C ALA A 156 -16.93 -1.81 17.14
N LYS A 157 -17.47 -2.26 16.00
CA LYS A 157 -18.81 -1.86 15.54
C LYS A 157 -19.96 -2.45 16.37
N ALA A 158 -19.72 -3.55 17.08
CA ALA A 158 -20.65 -4.10 18.07
C ALA A 158 -20.55 -3.43 19.45
N ASN A 159 -19.73 -2.37 19.60
CA ASN A 159 -19.43 -1.70 20.87
C ASN A 159 -18.73 -2.60 21.91
N GLU A 160 -18.02 -3.63 21.46
CA GLU A 160 -17.21 -4.51 22.31
C GLU A 160 -15.74 -4.05 22.31
N ALA A 161 -15.50 -2.84 22.82
CA ALA A 161 -14.22 -2.13 22.68
C ALA A 161 -12.99 -2.93 23.18
N GLU A 162 -13.10 -3.59 24.34
CA GLU A 162 -12.01 -4.36 24.92
C GLU A 162 -11.60 -5.54 24.02
N LYS A 163 -12.58 -6.28 23.49
CA LYS A 163 -12.33 -7.38 22.56
C LYS A 163 -11.82 -6.88 21.21
N ALA A 164 -12.28 -5.71 20.78
CA ALA A 164 -11.81 -5.06 19.57
C ALA A 164 -10.31 -4.76 19.64
N VAL A 165 -9.87 -4.10 20.70
CA VAL A 165 -8.44 -3.79 20.94
C VAL A 165 -7.61 -5.08 20.95
N GLN A 166 -8.02 -6.08 21.74
CA GLN A 166 -7.28 -7.35 21.83
C GLN A 166 -7.11 -8.05 20.47
N ALA A 167 -8.18 -8.11 19.66
CA ALA A 167 -8.13 -8.74 18.35
C ALA A 167 -7.29 -7.94 17.34
N LEU A 168 -7.37 -6.60 17.37
CA LEU A 168 -6.55 -5.73 16.53
C LEU A 168 -5.06 -5.80 16.90
N GLU A 169 -4.73 -5.78 18.19
CA GLU A 169 -3.35 -5.95 18.66
C GLU A 169 -2.78 -7.31 18.27
N LYS A 170 -3.57 -8.38 18.43
CA LYS A 170 -3.19 -9.72 18.00
C LYS A 170 -2.89 -9.77 16.50
N SER A 171 -3.70 -9.08 15.68
CA SER A 171 -3.44 -8.94 14.25
C SER A 171 -2.11 -8.25 13.95
N ALA A 172 -1.83 -7.13 14.62
CA ALA A 172 -0.57 -6.39 14.50
C ALA A 172 0.66 -7.20 14.96
N GLN A 173 0.50 -8.05 15.97
CA GLN A 173 1.55 -8.94 16.48
C GLN A 173 1.83 -10.11 15.53
N MET A 174 0.78 -10.71 14.96
CA MET A 174 0.90 -11.82 14.00
C MET A 174 1.56 -11.39 12.68
N GLN A 175 1.29 -10.18 12.22
CA GLN A 175 1.88 -9.63 11.01
C GLN A 175 2.53 -8.27 11.31
N PRO A 176 3.76 -8.26 11.86
CA PRO A 176 4.42 -7.05 12.32
C PRO A 176 5.05 -6.27 11.15
N VAL A 177 4.22 -5.72 10.28
CA VAL A 177 4.62 -4.94 9.10
C VAL A 177 3.91 -3.59 9.04
N PRO A 178 4.49 -2.56 8.39
CA PRO A 178 3.95 -1.19 8.42
C PRO A 178 2.49 -1.07 7.99
N PHE A 179 2.11 -1.78 6.93
CA PHE A 179 0.73 -1.78 6.44
C PHE A 179 -0.28 -2.30 7.48
N ARG A 180 0.07 -3.35 8.22
CA ARG A 180 -0.81 -3.93 9.26
C ARG A 180 -0.92 -3.00 10.46
N TRP A 181 0.19 -2.43 10.91
CA TRP A 181 0.20 -1.46 12.00
C TRP A 181 -0.64 -0.24 11.68
N ASN A 182 -0.51 0.30 10.47
CA ASN A 182 -1.33 1.42 10.05
C ASN A 182 -2.82 1.06 9.98
N ALA A 183 -3.15 -0.10 9.41
CA ALA A 183 -4.54 -0.56 9.34
C ALA A 183 -5.16 -0.69 10.74
N VAL A 184 -4.42 -1.25 11.71
CA VAL A 184 -4.85 -1.37 13.10
C VAL A 184 -5.01 0.01 13.76
N ALA A 185 -4.02 0.89 13.59
CA ALA A 185 -4.08 2.25 14.12
C ALA A 185 -5.29 3.03 13.58
N TYR A 186 -5.57 2.89 12.29
CA TYR A 186 -6.70 3.54 11.64
C TYR A 186 -8.04 3.07 12.22
N GLU A 187 -8.26 1.75 12.34
CA GLU A 187 -9.51 1.23 12.92
C GLU A 187 -9.66 1.63 14.39
N MET A 188 -8.58 1.59 15.17
CA MET A 188 -8.59 2.08 16.56
C MET A 188 -8.97 3.57 16.64
N ALA A 189 -8.49 4.39 15.71
CA ALA A 189 -8.80 5.82 15.66
C ALA A 189 -10.24 6.09 15.23
N VAL A 190 -10.74 5.38 14.20
CA VAL A 190 -12.12 5.52 13.70
C VAL A 190 -13.14 5.27 14.81
N ASP A 191 -12.94 4.21 15.59
CA ASP A 191 -13.85 3.82 16.68
C ASP A 191 -13.42 4.34 18.07
N LYS A 192 -12.40 5.21 18.13
CA LYS A 192 -11.88 5.84 19.37
C LYS A 192 -11.59 4.82 20.49
N LEU A 193 -10.97 3.69 20.14
CA LEU A 193 -10.75 2.57 21.06
C LEU A 193 -9.63 2.86 22.07
N ASP A 194 -8.37 2.82 21.61
CA ASP A 194 -7.17 3.12 22.40
C ASP A 194 -6.27 4.04 21.56
N LEU A 195 -6.49 5.34 21.66
CA LEU A 195 -5.77 6.34 20.87
C LEU A 195 -4.26 6.34 21.16
N PRO A 196 -3.77 6.25 22.42
CA PRO A 196 -2.35 6.11 22.69
C PRO A 196 -1.71 4.89 22.02
N GLN A 197 -2.40 3.75 21.98
CA GLN A 197 -1.90 2.56 21.30
C GLN A 197 -1.97 2.69 19.77
N ALA A 198 -3.03 3.27 19.24
CA ALA A 198 -3.15 3.63 17.82
C ALA A 198 -1.99 4.53 17.39
N GLU A 199 -1.63 5.51 18.23
CA GLU A 199 -0.53 6.43 17.99
C GLU A 199 0.80 5.68 17.81
N LYS A 200 1.12 4.75 18.72
CA LYS A 200 2.35 3.95 18.64
C LYS A 200 2.43 3.12 17.36
N TYR A 201 1.33 2.49 16.95
CA TYR A 201 1.28 1.71 15.71
C TYR A 201 1.45 2.59 14.47
N SER A 202 0.78 3.75 14.43
CA SER A 202 0.91 4.72 13.34
C SER A 202 2.34 5.24 13.21
N GLN A 203 2.97 5.65 14.31
CA GLN A 203 4.37 6.10 14.32
C GLN A 203 5.32 5.01 13.84
N SER A 204 5.09 3.76 14.28
CA SER A 204 5.91 2.62 13.85
C SER A 204 5.79 2.36 12.34
N ALA A 205 4.58 2.49 11.78
CA ALA A 205 4.34 2.35 10.35
C ALA A 205 5.05 3.46 9.54
N ILE A 206 4.94 4.71 9.99
CA ILE A 206 5.60 5.87 9.38
C ILE A 206 7.12 5.68 9.42
N ALA A 207 7.68 5.41 10.61
CA ALA A 207 9.11 5.26 10.80
C ALA A 207 9.69 4.17 9.89
N ALA A 208 9.12 2.97 9.89
CA ALA A 208 9.59 1.87 9.05
C ALA A 208 9.51 2.19 7.55
N THR A 209 8.48 2.92 7.12
CA THR A 209 8.29 3.28 5.70
C THR A 209 9.26 4.37 5.25
N VAL A 210 9.45 5.39 6.08
CA VAL A 210 10.45 6.45 5.84
C VAL A 210 11.82 5.85 5.58
N LEU A 211 12.21 4.81 6.31
CA LEU A 211 13.50 4.16 6.14
C LEU A 211 13.65 3.50 4.78
N GLN A 212 12.61 2.80 4.31
CA GLN A 212 12.63 2.19 2.98
C GLN A 212 12.70 3.24 1.86
N MET A 213 12.19 4.44 2.11
CA MET A 213 12.20 5.54 1.15
C MET A 213 13.51 6.34 1.10
N ARG A 214 14.48 6.09 2.00
CA ARG A 214 15.71 6.90 2.06
C ARG A 214 16.64 6.69 0.87
N ASP A 215 16.64 5.48 0.33
CA ASP A 215 17.62 5.08 -0.69
C ASP A 215 17.08 5.20 -2.12
N ALA A 216 15.81 5.60 -2.29
CA ALA A 216 15.20 5.76 -3.61
C ALA A 216 16.05 6.66 -4.52
N SER A 217 16.22 6.22 -5.77
CA SER A 217 17.05 6.87 -6.79
C SER A 217 16.44 6.71 -8.18
N LEU A 218 16.54 7.75 -9.01
CA LEU A 218 16.03 7.74 -10.40
C LEU A 218 16.79 6.79 -11.34
N GLU A 219 17.97 6.33 -10.94
CA GLU A 219 18.78 5.37 -11.70
C GLU A 219 18.29 3.93 -11.51
N HIS A 220 17.79 3.61 -10.32
CA HIS A 220 17.45 2.23 -9.90
C HIS A 220 16.03 2.17 -9.33
N LEU A 221 15.04 2.62 -10.11
CA LEU A 221 13.64 2.62 -9.70
C LEU A 221 13.06 1.21 -9.66
N THR A 222 12.52 0.83 -8.51
CA THR A 222 11.77 -0.41 -8.34
C THR A 222 10.27 -0.16 -8.39
N LYS A 223 9.49 -1.22 -8.65
CA LYS A 223 8.02 -1.16 -8.50
C LYS A 223 7.63 -0.78 -7.07
N GLU A 224 8.43 -1.13 -6.07
CA GLU A 224 8.13 -0.84 -4.67
C GLU A 224 8.27 0.65 -4.36
N ASP A 225 9.31 1.32 -4.88
CA ASP A 225 9.51 2.78 -4.73
C ASP A 225 8.28 3.57 -5.21
N ALA A 226 7.71 3.12 -6.32
CA ALA A 226 6.48 3.65 -6.90
C ALA A 226 5.26 3.56 -5.96
N TYR A 227 5.16 2.52 -5.14
CA TYR A 227 4.06 2.34 -4.19
C TYR A 227 4.28 3.09 -2.87
N MET A 228 5.53 3.38 -2.49
CA MET A 228 5.83 3.97 -1.18
C MET A 228 5.21 5.35 -0.98
N ALA A 229 5.14 6.17 -2.03
CA ALA A 229 4.51 7.49 -1.96
C ALA A 229 3.05 7.41 -1.48
N SER A 230 2.28 6.47 -2.01
CA SER A 230 0.88 6.26 -1.60
C SER A 230 0.78 5.71 -0.17
N ARG A 231 1.69 4.81 0.23
CA ARG A 231 1.70 4.24 1.59
C ARG A 231 2.00 5.30 2.64
N ILE A 232 3.08 6.07 2.48
CA ILE A 232 3.46 7.06 3.49
C ILE A 232 2.36 8.12 3.67
N ALA A 233 1.69 8.49 2.58
CA ALA A 233 0.61 9.45 2.63
C ALA A 233 -0.62 8.89 3.38
N SER A 234 -1.00 7.63 3.13
CA SER A 234 -2.05 6.94 3.92
C SER A 234 -1.70 6.88 5.42
N TYR A 235 -0.42 6.80 5.76
CA TYR A 235 0.02 6.70 7.14
C TYR A 235 0.04 8.07 7.83
N TRP A 236 0.36 9.14 7.09
CA TRP A 236 0.16 10.50 7.57
C TRP A 236 -1.31 10.86 7.72
N ASP A 237 -2.18 10.41 6.82
CA ASP A 237 -3.63 10.56 7.00
C ASP A 237 -4.10 9.91 8.31
N THR A 238 -3.70 8.65 8.54
CA THR A 238 -4.04 7.92 9.78
C THR A 238 -3.54 8.66 11.03
N TRP A 239 -2.31 9.18 10.98
CA TRP A 239 -1.74 9.95 12.08
C TRP A 239 -2.48 11.27 12.32
N GLY A 240 -2.80 12.00 11.24
CA GLY A 240 -3.61 13.21 11.30
C GLY A 240 -5.01 12.92 11.87
N TRP A 241 -5.60 11.79 11.51
CA TRP A 241 -6.89 11.35 12.03
C TRP A 241 -6.83 11.05 13.53
N ILE A 242 -5.77 10.39 14.02
CA ILE A 242 -5.56 10.21 15.46
C ILE A 242 -5.52 11.57 16.18
N ARG A 243 -4.76 12.53 15.65
CA ARG A 243 -4.69 13.90 16.22
C ARG A 243 -6.03 14.62 16.18
N PHE A 244 -6.84 14.39 15.16
CA PHE A 244 -8.21 14.92 15.09
C PHE A 244 -9.09 14.36 16.21
N GLN A 245 -8.98 13.05 16.50
CA GLN A 245 -9.76 12.42 17.58
C GLN A 245 -9.35 12.93 18.96
N GLU A 246 -8.07 13.25 19.16
CA GLU A 246 -7.54 13.88 20.37
C GLU A 246 -7.91 15.36 20.51
N GLY A 247 -8.44 15.98 19.45
CA GLY A 247 -8.78 17.40 19.42
C GLY A 247 -7.61 18.32 19.05
N ASN A 248 -6.45 17.79 18.67
CA ASN A 248 -5.31 18.57 18.19
C ASN A 248 -5.48 18.92 16.70
N LEU A 249 -6.40 19.85 16.43
CA LEU A 249 -6.76 20.26 15.06
C LEU A 249 -5.58 20.81 14.22
N PRO A 250 -4.63 21.59 14.77
CA PRO A 250 -3.48 22.05 13.99
C PRO A 250 -2.58 20.90 13.51
N ALA A 251 -2.32 19.91 14.39
CA ALA A 251 -1.55 18.73 13.99
C ALA A 251 -2.34 17.87 13.00
N ALA A 252 -3.65 17.69 13.22
CA ALA A 252 -4.52 16.96 12.32
C ALA A 252 -4.48 17.54 10.89
N GLU A 253 -4.74 18.85 10.75
CA GLU A 253 -4.70 19.54 9.46
C GLU A 253 -3.35 19.36 8.78
N LYS A 254 -2.26 19.57 9.52
CA LYS A 254 -0.90 19.46 8.98
C LYS A 254 -0.65 18.12 8.30
N TYR A 255 -1.00 17.03 8.97
CA TYR A 255 -0.71 15.68 8.49
C TYR A 255 -1.67 15.22 7.38
N VAL A 256 -2.98 15.43 7.53
CA VAL A 256 -3.97 15.08 6.50
C VAL A 256 -3.74 15.92 5.23
N LYS A 257 -3.35 17.19 5.37
CA LYS A 257 -3.01 18.03 4.21
C LYS A 257 -1.80 17.51 3.45
N CYS A 258 -0.75 17.04 4.14
CA CYS A 258 0.39 16.40 3.47
C CYS A 258 -0.03 15.12 2.73
N ALA A 259 -0.91 14.31 3.31
CA ALA A 259 -1.48 13.14 2.64
C ALA A 259 -2.23 13.54 1.36
N TRP A 260 -3.20 14.46 1.48
CA TRP A 260 -3.97 15.00 0.37
C TRP A 260 -3.09 15.49 -0.81
N MET A 261 -1.97 16.15 -0.52
CA MET A 261 -1.06 16.67 -1.55
C MET A 261 -0.28 15.58 -2.30
N ILE A 262 -0.24 14.34 -1.78
CA ILE A 262 0.45 13.22 -2.42
C ILE A 262 -0.48 12.37 -3.29
N HIS A 263 -1.68 12.02 -2.81
CA HIS A 263 -2.57 11.12 -3.55
C HIS A 263 -3.93 11.72 -3.87
N SER A 264 -4.35 12.72 -3.09
CA SER A 264 -5.62 13.43 -3.29
C SER A 264 -6.81 12.48 -3.36
N PHE A 265 -6.89 11.54 -2.41
CA PHE A 265 -7.99 10.58 -2.34
C PHE A 265 -9.20 11.20 -1.66
N SER A 266 -10.37 10.60 -1.90
CA SER A 266 -11.65 11.03 -1.34
C SER A 266 -11.62 11.08 0.20
N VAL A 267 -10.93 10.12 0.83
CA VAL A 267 -10.80 10.03 2.30
C VAL A 267 -10.03 11.20 2.89
N ASP A 268 -8.90 11.61 2.31
CA ASP A 268 -8.11 12.73 2.84
C ASP A 268 -8.89 14.04 2.74
N ALA A 269 -9.62 14.24 1.63
CA ALA A 269 -10.51 15.39 1.47
C ALA A 269 -11.67 15.36 2.48
N ASP A 270 -12.28 14.20 2.72
CA ASP A 270 -13.33 14.07 3.74
C ASP A 270 -12.80 14.38 5.14
N HIS A 271 -11.62 13.87 5.51
CA HIS A 271 -10.98 14.19 6.78
C HIS A 271 -10.63 15.69 6.90
N LEU A 272 -10.09 16.32 5.85
CA LEU A 272 -9.83 17.77 5.84
C LEU A 272 -11.13 18.57 5.99
N GLY A 273 -12.20 18.14 5.33
CA GLY A 273 -13.53 18.73 5.49
C GLY A 273 -13.96 18.73 6.96
N GLN A 274 -13.86 17.58 7.62
CA GLN A 274 -14.23 17.43 9.03
C GLN A 274 -13.32 18.25 9.98
N ILE A 275 -12.03 18.34 9.67
CA ILE A 275 -11.09 19.20 10.40
C ILE A 275 -11.51 20.68 10.27
N TYR A 276 -11.82 21.13 9.05
CA TYR A 276 -12.23 22.49 8.77
C TYR A 276 -13.58 22.85 9.38
N GLU A 277 -14.53 21.92 9.43
CA GLU A 277 -15.76 22.09 10.20
C GLU A 277 -15.48 22.37 11.68
N LYS A 278 -14.65 21.55 12.33
CA LYS A 278 -14.30 21.76 13.75
C LYS A 278 -13.54 23.07 13.99
N GLN A 279 -12.78 23.54 13.00
CA GLN A 279 -12.12 24.83 13.02
C GLN A 279 -13.05 26.02 12.66
N ARG A 280 -14.33 25.77 12.32
CA ARG A 280 -15.31 26.76 11.85
C ARG A 280 -14.94 27.44 10.53
N ARG A 281 -14.21 26.74 9.66
CA ARG A 281 -13.83 27.18 8.31
C ARG A 281 -14.79 26.59 7.28
N THR A 282 -16.05 27.03 7.34
CA THR A 282 -17.16 26.43 6.57
C THR A 282 -16.92 26.38 5.06
N ALA A 283 -16.39 27.45 4.47
CA ALA A 283 -16.10 27.49 3.03
C ALA A 283 -15.02 26.47 2.62
N ASP A 284 -13.97 26.32 3.43
CA ASP A 284 -12.92 25.34 3.18
C ASP A 284 -13.46 23.91 3.34
N ALA A 285 -14.31 23.68 4.34
CA ALA A 285 -14.95 22.38 4.56
C ALA A 285 -15.82 21.96 3.38
N ILE A 286 -16.69 22.86 2.90
CA ILE A 286 -17.53 22.64 1.72
C ILE A 286 -16.68 22.28 0.51
N ARG A 287 -15.62 23.07 0.23
CA ARG A 287 -14.72 22.83 -0.90
C ARG A 287 -14.05 21.45 -0.84
N MET A 288 -13.64 21.02 0.35
CA MET A 288 -13.06 19.68 0.54
C MET A 288 -14.09 18.57 0.31
N TYR A 289 -15.33 18.73 0.80
CA TYR A 289 -16.37 17.73 0.58
C TYR A 289 -16.82 17.60 -0.87
N GLU A 290 -16.90 18.72 -1.60
CA GLU A 290 -17.11 18.70 -3.05
C GLU A 290 -16.05 17.86 -3.76
N MET A 291 -14.77 18.09 -3.46
CA MET A 291 -13.66 17.32 -4.03
C MET A 291 -13.68 15.86 -3.58
N ALA A 292 -14.07 15.57 -2.33
CA ALA A 292 -14.18 14.21 -1.82
C ALA A 292 -15.24 13.39 -2.57
N LEU A 293 -16.39 14.00 -2.86
CA LEU A 293 -17.50 13.39 -3.61
C LEU A 293 -17.24 13.29 -5.11
N ALA A 294 -16.46 14.23 -5.66
CA ALA A 294 -16.02 14.20 -7.05
C ALA A 294 -14.86 13.21 -7.30
N ALA A 295 -14.17 12.78 -6.25
CA ALA A 295 -13.15 11.74 -6.31
C ALA A 295 -13.78 10.33 -6.29
N ASP A 296 -13.02 9.33 -6.74
CA ASP A 296 -13.50 7.95 -6.76
C ASP A 296 -13.76 7.45 -5.32
N SER A 297 -14.93 6.84 -5.10
CA SER A 297 -15.24 6.09 -3.86
C SER A 297 -15.32 6.95 -2.58
N SER A 298 -16.17 7.96 -2.53
CA SER A 298 -16.40 8.76 -1.32
C SER A 298 -17.04 7.97 -0.16
N ALA A 299 -16.84 8.43 1.08
CA ALA A 299 -17.58 7.89 2.22
C ALA A 299 -19.08 8.17 2.05
N THR A 300 -19.92 7.31 2.63
CA THR A 300 -21.39 7.40 2.42
C THR A 300 -21.95 8.66 3.09
N GLU A 301 -21.34 9.05 4.20
CA GLU A 301 -21.73 10.17 5.05
C GLU A 301 -21.27 11.53 4.51
N THR A 302 -20.30 11.57 3.58
CA THR A 302 -19.73 12.83 3.05
C THR A 302 -20.81 13.72 2.42
N ARG A 303 -21.73 13.13 1.66
CA ARG A 303 -22.82 13.88 1.00
C ARG A 303 -23.78 14.50 2.01
N GLU A 304 -24.06 13.78 3.11
CA GLU A 304 -24.90 14.29 4.18
C GLU A 304 -24.23 15.48 4.89
N ARG A 305 -22.93 15.38 5.20
CA ARG A 305 -22.16 16.50 5.78
C ARG A 305 -22.17 17.74 4.88
N LEU A 306 -21.93 17.56 3.58
CA LEU A 306 -22.00 18.65 2.61
C LEU A 306 -23.39 19.28 2.59
N THR A 307 -24.45 18.46 2.55
CA THR A 307 -25.84 18.93 2.54
C THR A 307 -26.17 19.75 3.79
N ASN A 308 -25.72 19.29 4.96
CA ASN A 308 -25.95 19.97 6.23
C ASN A 308 -25.23 21.32 6.32
N LEU A 309 -24.02 21.44 5.74
CA LEU A 309 -23.26 22.68 5.74
C LEU A 309 -23.70 23.69 4.68
N ALA A 310 -23.98 23.22 3.47
CA ALA A 310 -24.35 24.07 2.34
C ALA A 310 -25.84 24.46 2.38
N GLY A 311 -26.67 23.63 3.01
CA GLY A 311 -28.13 23.73 3.00
C GLY A 311 -28.76 22.84 1.93
N ALA A 312 -29.98 22.36 2.20
CA ALA A 312 -30.68 21.41 1.32
C ALA A 312 -30.95 21.95 -0.09
N ASP A 313 -31.12 23.27 -0.23
CA ASP A 313 -31.43 23.93 -1.50
C ASP A 313 -30.17 24.38 -2.29
N ALA A 314 -28.97 24.02 -1.82
CA ALA A 314 -27.70 24.49 -2.40
C ALA A 314 -27.33 23.85 -3.75
N GLY A 315 -28.11 22.89 -4.24
CA GLY A 315 -27.82 22.20 -5.51
C GLY A 315 -26.60 21.28 -5.40
N ILE A 316 -26.65 20.32 -4.46
CA ILE A 316 -25.52 19.43 -4.12
C ILE A 316 -24.91 18.71 -5.33
N ASP A 317 -25.73 18.27 -6.30
CA ASP A 317 -25.21 17.60 -7.50
C ASP A 317 -24.35 18.54 -8.36
N THR A 318 -24.77 19.79 -8.53
CA THR A 318 -23.97 20.82 -9.22
C THR A 318 -22.67 21.13 -8.47
N MET A 319 -22.71 21.14 -7.13
CA MET A 319 -21.50 21.31 -6.31
C MET A 319 -20.51 20.16 -6.52
N ILE A 320 -20.99 18.92 -6.62
CA ILE A 320 -20.16 17.74 -6.91
C ILE A 320 -19.59 17.82 -8.33
N GLU A 321 -20.39 18.22 -9.32
CA GLU A 321 -19.92 18.45 -10.69
C GLU A 321 -18.78 19.47 -10.74
N ASN A 322 -18.91 20.59 -10.03
CA ASN A 322 -17.86 21.60 -9.87
C ASN A 322 -16.62 21.05 -9.14
N GLY A 323 -16.83 20.14 -8.19
CA GLY A 323 -15.78 19.42 -7.47
C GLY A 323 -14.76 18.72 -8.38
N HIS A 324 -15.16 18.23 -9.56
CA HIS A 324 -14.22 17.65 -10.54
C HIS A 324 -13.22 18.69 -11.07
N GLY A 325 -13.69 19.92 -11.31
CA GLY A 325 -12.85 21.04 -11.71
C GLY A 325 -11.86 21.44 -10.61
N LEU A 326 -12.36 21.53 -9.38
CA LEU A 326 -11.53 21.83 -8.20
C LEU A 326 -10.46 20.77 -7.96
N LEU A 327 -10.80 19.49 -8.15
CA LEU A 327 -9.86 18.39 -8.01
C LEU A 327 -8.77 18.43 -9.07
N LYS A 328 -9.13 18.77 -10.33
CA LYS A 328 -8.17 18.96 -11.40
C LYS A 328 -7.22 20.13 -11.10
N GLU A 329 -7.76 21.25 -10.62
CA GLU A 329 -6.98 22.42 -10.21
C GLU A 329 -6.01 22.07 -9.07
N ALA A 330 -6.50 21.42 -8.01
CA ALA A 330 -5.70 21.03 -6.85
C ALA A 330 -4.55 20.07 -7.19
N ARG A 331 -4.68 19.28 -8.27
CA ARG A 331 -3.67 18.32 -8.75
C ARG A 331 -2.70 18.89 -9.78
N THR A 332 -2.90 20.14 -10.21
CA THR A 332 -2.11 20.76 -11.29
C THR A 332 -1.21 21.86 -10.74
N ILE A 333 0.08 21.76 -11.05
CA ILE A 333 1.07 22.80 -10.77
C ILE A 333 1.31 23.58 -12.07
N ALA A 334 1.19 24.90 -12.03
CA ALA A 334 1.54 25.75 -13.16
C ALA A 334 3.06 25.78 -13.35
N VAL A 335 3.52 25.51 -14.57
CA VAL A 335 4.94 25.56 -14.95
C VAL A 335 5.07 26.46 -16.15
N LYS A 336 5.92 27.49 -16.07
CA LYS A 336 6.12 28.42 -17.19
C LYS A 336 6.49 27.66 -18.47
N ASN A 337 5.82 27.97 -19.58
CA ASN A 337 6.15 27.42 -20.90
C ASN A 337 7.40 28.13 -21.47
N SER A 338 8.54 27.90 -20.84
CA SER A 338 9.86 28.49 -21.17
C SER A 338 10.33 28.17 -22.59
N HIS A 339 9.87 27.06 -23.16
CA HIS A 339 10.27 26.57 -24.48
C HIS A 339 9.27 26.91 -25.59
N GLN A 340 8.10 27.48 -25.25
CA GLN A 340 7.03 27.85 -26.19
C GLN A 340 6.55 26.69 -27.07
N VAL A 341 6.47 25.49 -26.48
CA VAL A 341 6.07 24.25 -27.17
C VAL A 341 4.65 23.84 -26.83
N GLU A 342 4.10 22.93 -27.62
CA GLU A 342 2.84 22.24 -27.38
C GLU A 342 3.09 20.73 -27.31
N GLY A 343 2.31 20.03 -26.48
CA GLY A 343 2.37 18.58 -26.37
C GLY A 343 2.20 18.09 -24.94
N PHE A 344 2.53 16.82 -24.72
CA PHE A 344 2.57 16.22 -23.41
C PHE A 344 3.81 15.35 -23.19
N ALA A 345 4.31 15.35 -21.97
CA ALA A 345 5.41 14.48 -21.55
C ALA A 345 5.22 14.02 -20.12
N GLU A 346 5.79 12.87 -19.80
CA GLU A 346 5.78 12.32 -18.45
C GLU A 346 7.17 12.30 -17.85
N PHE A 347 7.23 12.55 -16.54
CA PHE A 347 8.47 12.67 -15.78
C PHE A 347 8.37 11.91 -14.46
N TRP A 348 9.49 11.31 -14.05
CA TRP A 348 9.76 10.98 -12.67
C TRP A 348 10.35 12.20 -11.98
N ILE A 349 9.87 12.48 -10.77
CA ILE A 349 10.32 13.59 -9.94
C ILE A 349 10.67 13.00 -8.58
N LEU A 350 11.92 13.18 -8.14
CA LEU A 350 12.38 12.74 -6.84
C LEU A 350 12.43 13.94 -5.89
N LEU A 351 11.59 13.94 -4.87
CA LEU A 351 11.45 15.04 -3.91
C LEU A 351 12.12 14.69 -2.58
N SER A 352 12.57 15.69 -1.84
CA SER A 352 13.01 15.58 -0.44
C SER A 352 12.26 16.61 0.42
N PRO A 353 12.22 16.47 1.76
CA PRO A 353 11.63 17.46 2.64
C PRO A 353 12.06 18.90 2.33
N GLY A 354 11.07 19.80 2.31
CA GLY A 354 11.22 21.15 1.77
C GLY A 354 10.90 21.22 0.26
N PRO A 355 11.06 22.39 -0.37
CA PRO A 355 10.86 22.56 -1.81
C PRO A 355 12.08 22.05 -2.60
N VAL A 356 12.65 20.89 -2.22
CA VAL A 356 13.91 20.38 -2.78
C VAL A 356 13.64 19.25 -3.76
N VAL A 357 13.96 19.50 -5.02
CA VAL A 357 13.97 18.50 -6.09
C VAL A 357 15.37 17.88 -6.14
N ARG A 358 15.44 16.56 -5.99
CA ARG A 358 16.69 15.79 -6.06
C ARG A 358 17.03 15.37 -7.48
N GLY A 359 16.04 15.33 -8.35
CA GLY A 359 16.22 15.09 -9.76
C GLY A 359 14.89 14.90 -10.47
N VAL A 360 14.94 15.07 -11.79
CA VAL A 360 13.82 14.83 -12.68
C VAL A 360 14.30 13.96 -13.85
N LYS A 361 13.49 12.99 -14.26
CA LYS A 361 13.81 12.09 -15.38
C LYS A 361 12.64 11.99 -16.33
N PHE A 362 12.86 12.33 -17.59
CA PHE A 362 11.89 12.12 -18.67
C PHE A 362 11.58 10.63 -18.83
N ILE A 363 10.31 10.30 -19.04
CA ILE A 363 9.81 8.94 -19.21
C ILE A 363 9.38 8.70 -20.66
N SER A 364 8.43 9.51 -21.13
CA SER A 364 7.77 9.32 -22.44
C SER A 364 7.01 10.60 -22.84
N GLY A 365 6.55 10.65 -24.10
CA GLY A 365 5.81 11.77 -24.68
C GLY A 365 6.62 12.51 -25.76
N ASP A 366 6.22 13.73 -26.06
CA ASP A 366 6.84 14.55 -27.10
C ASP A 366 8.28 14.91 -26.72
N GLN A 367 9.24 14.63 -27.60
CA GLN A 367 10.67 14.80 -27.33
C GLN A 367 11.05 16.27 -27.11
N GLU A 368 10.31 17.21 -27.72
CA GLU A 368 10.51 18.65 -27.54
C GLU A 368 10.26 19.11 -26.09
N LEU A 369 9.54 18.31 -25.29
CA LEU A 369 9.30 18.59 -23.88
C LEU A 369 10.38 18.01 -22.95
N ALA A 370 11.28 17.15 -23.43
CA ALA A 370 12.36 16.59 -22.61
C ALA A 370 13.22 17.65 -21.87
N PRO A 371 13.54 18.83 -22.45
CA PRO A 371 14.27 19.90 -21.76
C PRO A 371 13.59 20.44 -20.49
N PHE A 372 12.26 20.27 -20.34
CA PHE A 372 11.55 20.67 -19.11
C PHE A 372 12.05 19.92 -17.87
N ALA A 373 12.75 18.79 -17.99
CA ALA A 373 13.35 18.11 -16.85
C ALA A 373 14.17 19.09 -15.98
N LYS A 374 14.93 20.00 -16.59
CA LYS A 374 15.72 21.01 -15.88
C LYS A 374 14.84 22.12 -15.27
N ASP A 375 13.79 22.55 -15.96
CA ASP A 375 12.87 23.55 -15.42
C ASP A 375 12.14 23.01 -14.19
N LEU A 376 11.71 21.74 -14.25
CA LEU A 376 11.03 21.02 -13.17
C LEU A 376 11.91 20.79 -11.93
N GLU A 377 13.24 20.88 -12.04
CA GLU A 377 14.14 20.89 -10.88
C GLU A 377 14.09 22.20 -10.10
N SER A 378 13.68 23.29 -10.74
CA SER A 378 13.71 24.65 -10.18
C SER A 378 12.36 25.15 -9.66
N ILE A 379 11.26 24.43 -9.94
CA ILE A 379 9.93 24.85 -9.48
C ILE A 379 9.72 24.51 -8.01
N SER A 380 8.91 25.32 -7.34
CA SER A 380 8.48 25.04 -5.96
C SER A 380 7.33 24.04 -5.99
N TYR A 381 7.58 22.83 -5.49
CA TYR A 381 6.52 21.87 -5.25
C TYR A 381 5.77 22.23 -3.97
N PRO A 382 4.44 22.10 -3.95
CA PRO A 382 3.67 22.26 -2.73
C PRO A 382 4.25 21.39 -1.61
N ASN A 383 4.42 21.94 -0.40
CA ASN A 383 5.07 21.22 0.70
C ASN A 383 4.36 19.90 1.04
N THR A 384 4.92 18.76 0.61
CA THR A 384 4.33 17.43 0.80
C THR A 384 4.76 16.76 2.10
N PHE A 385 5.55 17.40 2.96
CA PHE A 385 6.18 16.75 4.10
C PHE A 385 5.74 17.39 5.43
N PRO A 386 5.21 16.60 6.38
CA PRO A 386 4.82 17.13 7.67
C PRO A 386 6.05 17.44 8.54
N GLU A 387 7.16 16.72 8.40
CA GLU A 387 8.37 16.94 9.19
C GLU A 387 9.61 16.94 8.29
N ALA A 388 10.72 17.48 8.80
CA ALA A 388 12.03 17.43 8.14
C ALA A 388 12.67 16.04 8.25
N THR A 389 11.94 15.01 7.84
CA THR A 389 12.39 13.62 7.93
C THR A 389 13.12 13.26 6.65
N GLU A 390 14.42 12.94 6.71
CA GLU A 390 15.17 12.46 5.52
C GLU A 390 14.47 11.27 4.87
N LEU A 391 13.70 11.54 3.82
CA LEU A 391 12.95 10.59 3.01
C LEU A 391 12.96 11.10 1.57
N ARG A 392 12.98 10.20 0.59
CA ARG A 392 12.92 10.56 -0.82
C ARG A 392 11.59 10.11 -1.41
N LEU A 393 10.79 11.08 -1.86
CA LEU A 393 9.45 10.83 -2.37
C LEU A 393 9.49 10.80 -3.89
N LEU A 394 9.32 9.61 -4.47
CA LEU A 394 9.19 9.45 -5.91
C LEU A 394 7.76 9.76 -6.38
N ARG A 395 7.63 10.69 -7.31
CA ARG A 395 6.36 11.05 -7.96
C ARG A 395 6.47 10.88 -9.46
N ARG A 396 5.37 10.48 -10.09
CA ARG A 396 5.18 10.57 -11.54
C ARG A 396 4.30 11.77 -11.84
N ALA A 397 4.64 12.52 -12.88
CA ALA A 397 3.84 13.66 -13.32
C ALA A 397 3.73 13.68 -14.84
N ARG A 398 2.61 14.22 -15.34
CA ARG A 398 2.37 14.53 -16.74
C ARG A 398 2.36 16.05 -16.91
N LEU A 399 3.28 16.54 -17.73
CA LEU A 399 3.30 17.93 -18.20
C LEU A 399 2.46 18.02 -19.48
N ALA A 400 1.61 19.02 -19.58
CA ALA A 400 0.86 19.36 -20.79
C ALA A 400 1.02 20.85 -21.09
N CYS A 401 1.49 21.18 -22.30
CA CYS A 401 1.70 22.54 -22.77
C CYS A 401 0.84 22.81 -24.00
N THR A 402 0.44 24.07 -24.19
CA THR A 402 -0.27 24.53 -25.39
C THR A 402 0.39 25.81 -25.87
N HIS A 403 0.53 26.00 -27.19
CA HIS A 403 1.19 27.19 -27.76
C HIS A 403 0.56 28.52 -27.33
N SER A 404 -0.75 28.55 -27.10
CA SER A 404 -1.48 29.76 -26.70
C SER A 404 -1.33 30.13 -25.22
N SER A 405 -0.75 29.25 -24.39
CA SER A 405 -0.64 29.46 -22.94
C SER A 405 0.80 29.82 -22.56
N GLN A 406 0.92 30.81 -21.67
CA GLN A 406 2.20 31.15 -21.04
C GLN A 406 2.67 30.08 -20.05
N ASP A 407 1.74 29.24 -19.56
CA ASP A 407 2.00 28.19 -18.59
C ASP A 407 1.55 26.82 -19.12
N CYS A 408 2.35 25.81 -18.83
CA CYS A 408 2.01 24.40 -18.91
C CYS A 408 1.38 23.92 -17.59
N GLY A 409 0.51 22.92 -17.68
CA GLY A 409 -0.02 22.21 -16.51
C GLY A 409 0.81 20.96 -16.20
N LEU A 410 1.41 20.91 -15.02
CA LEU A 410 2.07 19.71 -14.48
C LEU A 410 1.12 18.99 -13.52
N GLN A 411 0.51 17.90 -14.00
CA GLN A 411 -0.40 17.10 -13.22
C GLN A 411 0.33 15.92 -12.57
N MET A 412 0.20 15.77 -11.26
CA MET A 412 0.70 14.57 -10.57
C MET A 412 -0.19 13.37 -10.87
N ILE A 413 0.42 12.25 -11.24
CA ILE A 413 -0.29 11.01 -11.59
C ILE A 413 0.20 9.83 -10.75
N SER A 414 -0.50 8.70 -10.84
CA SER A 414 -0.12 7.48 -10.15
C SER A 414 1.29 7.05 -10.54
N SER A 415 2.14 6.83 -9.53
CA SER A 415 3.51 6.35 -9.71
C SER A 415 3.59 4.87 -10.15
N GLN A 416 2.48 4.19 -10.45
CA GLN A 416 2.54 2.82 -10.98
C GLN A 416 3.37 2.78 -12.27
N ILE A 417 4.37 1.89 -12.30
CA ILE A 417 5.21 1.67 -13.48
C ILE A 417 4.37 0.92 -14.51
N VAL A 418 3.95 1.61 -15.57
CA VAL A 418 3.34 1.00 -16.76
C VAL A 418 4.47 0.62 -17.70
N PRO A 419 4.56 -0.63 -18.19
CA PRO A 419 5.57 -0.98 -19.18
C PRO A 419 5.35 -0.18 -20.47
N THR A 420 6.35 0.59 -20.89
CA THR A 420 6.47 1.05 -22.27
C THR A 420 6.96 -0.12 -23.12
N GLU A 421 6.21 -0.48 -24.17
CA GLU A 421 6.48 -1.63 -25.05
C GLU A 421 7.82 -1.52 -25.80
N GLU A 422 8.61 -2.60 -25.75
CA GLU A 422 9.32 -3.29 -26.85
C GLU A 422 10.45 -4.14 -26.22
N VAL A 423 10.13 -5.38 -25.82
CA VAL A 423 11.16 -6.37 -25.51
C VAL A 423 11.47 -7.12 -26.80
N THR A 424 12.38 -6.57 -27.61
CA THR A 424 13.22 -7.42 -28.44
C THR A 424 14.05 -8.29 -27.50
N VAL A 425 13.71 -9.57 -27.44
CA VAL A 425 14.48 -10.57 -26.70
C VAL A 425 15.83 -10.74 -27.39
N THR A 426 16.84 -10.05 -26.87
CA THR A 426 18.21 -10.53 -26.90
C THR A 426 18.59 -10.87 -25.47
N ALA A 427 18.70 -12.17 -25.20
CA ALA A 427 19.18 -12.67 -23.92
C ALA A 427 20.60 -12.14 -23.66
N PRO A 428 20.87 -11.51 -22.51
CA PRO A 428 22.23 -11.37 -22.05
C PRO A 428 22.70 -12.73 -21.51
N SER A 429 23.84 -13.14 -22.04
CA SER A 429 24.67 -14.25 -21.61
C SER A 429 24.82 -14.36 -20.10
N VAL A 430 24.84 -15.59 -19.61
CA VAL A 430 25.41 -15.99 -18.31
C VAL A 430 26.85 -15.47 -18.21
N ALA A 431 27.07 -14.43 -17.40
CA ALA A 431 28.38 -14.01 -16.92
C ALA A 431 28.23 -13.58 -15.45
N GLY A 432 29.01 -14.20 -14.57
CA GLY A 432 28.80 -14.21 -13.12
C GLY A 432 28.96 -12.88 -12.40
N TYR A 433 28.09 -12.64 -11.42
CA TYR A 433 28.32 -11.68 -10.34
C TYR A 433 29.33 -12.27 -9.35
N VAL A 434 30.57 -11.79 -9.40
CA VAL A 434 31.60 -12.07 -8.39
C VAL A 434 31.72 -10.82 -7.52
N GLY A 435 31.39 -10.91 -6.22
CA GLY A 435 31.73 -9.83 -5.26
C GLY A 435 30.94 -9.69 -3.96
N ARG A 436 29.88 -10.48 -3.70
CA ARG A 436 29.13 -10.42 -2.42
C ARG A 436 29.07 -11.80 -1.78
N ILE A 437 29.41 -11.89 -0.50
CA ILE A 437 29.31 -13.13 0.26
C ILE A 437 28.04 -13.06 1.11
N GLN A 438 27.09 -13.96 0.87
CA GLN A 438 26.03 -14.23 1.83
C GLN A 438 26.62 -15.03 2.99
N ILE A 439 26.59 -14.45 4.18
CA ILE A 439 26.97 -15.17 5.39
C ILE A 439 25.70 -15.83 5.93
N GLY A 440 25.54 -17.13 5.62
CA GLY A 440 24.47 -17.95 6.18
C GLY A 440 24.56 -18.04 7.72
N GLY A 441 23.43 -18.34 8.37
CA GLY A 441 23.22 -18.24 9.82
C GLY A 441 24.06 -19.12 10.76
N ASN A 442 25.23 -19.62 10.36
CA ASN A 442 26.15 -20.42 11.17
C ASN A 442 27.65 -20.14 10.91
N VAL A 443 28.02 -19.00 10.31
CA VAL A 443 29.43 -18.59 10.23
C VAL A 443 29.81 -17.83 11.51
N GLN A 444 31.03 -18.04 12.05
CA GLN A 444 31.54 -17.33 13.23
C GLN A 444 31.22 -15.83 13.12
N GLY A 445 30.39 -15.33 14.05
CA GLY A 445 29.80 -14.00 13.96
C GLY A 445 30.85 -12.93 13.68
N ALA A 446 30.61 -12.10 12.68
CA ALA A 446 31.42 -10.93 12.39
C ALA A 446 31.65 -10.16 13.69
N ARG A 447 32.92 -10.01 14.09
CA ARG A 447 33.27 -9.44 15.40
C ARG A 447 32.90 -7.97 15.40
N ILE A 448 32.04 -7.58 16.33
CA ILE A 448 31.63 -6.18 16.47
C ILE A 448 32.74 -5.44 17.24
N ARG A 449 33.35 -4.45 16.61
CA ARG A 449 34.35 -3.56 17.20
C ARG A 449 33.71 -2.52 18.11
N ASN A 450 32.58 -1.95 17.71
CA ASN A 450 31.81 -1.01 18.51
C ASN A 450 30.34 -1.42 18.53
N LYS A 451 29.79 -1.69 19.72
CA LYS A 451 28.41 -2.12 19.91
C LYS A 451 27.68 -1.16 20.84
N VAL A 452 26.82 -0.32 20.27
CA VAL A 452 25.89 0.51 21.04
C VAL A 452 24.70 -0.35 21.47
N GLN A 453 24.40 -0.38 22.76
CA GLN A 453 23.24 -1.14 23.25
C GLN A 453 21.95 -0.37 22.94
N PRO A 454 20.88 -1.06 22.49
CA PRO A 454 19.60 -0.41 22.25
C PRO A 454 19.00 0.11 23.56
N VAL A 455 18.56 1.37 23.53
CA VAL A 455 17.87 2.00 24.65
C VAL A 455 16.44 1.48 24.65
N TYR A 456 16.09 0.68 25.66
CA TYR A 456 14.77 0.08 25.79
C TYR A 456 13.71 1.17 26.01
N PRO A 457 12.73 1.35 25.11
CA PRO A 457 11.74 2.42 25.24
C PRO A 457 10.86 2.26 26.49
N ASP A 458 10.55 3.37 27.17
CA ASP A 458 9.82 3.34 28.45
C ASP A 458 8.43 2.70 28.30
N ALA A 459 7.73 2.96 27.20
CA ALA A 459 6.45 2.32 26.89
C ALA A 459 6.57 0.80 26.77
N ALA A 460 7.66 0.31 26.19
CA ALA A 460 7.93 -1.13 26.07
C ALA A 460 8.30 -1.73 27.45
N ARG A 461 9.06 -0.99 28.27
CA ARG A 461 9.43 -1.42 29.63
C ARG A 461 8.20 -1.53 30.54
N GLN A 462 7.32 -0.53 30.51
CA GLN A 462 6.07 -0.51 31.29
C GLN A 462 5.14 -1.66 30.88
N ALA A 463 5.06 -1.94 29.58
CA ALA A 463 4.25 -3.03 29.04
C ALA A 463 4.94 -4.41 29.10
N ARG A 464 6.16 -4.49 29.65
CA ARG A 464 6.97 -5.72 29.77
C ARG A 464 7.21 -6.45 28.43
N ILE A 465 7.46 -5.71 27.37
CA ILE A 465 7.51 -6.22 26.00
C ILE A 465 8.91 -6.68 25.61
N GLU A 466 9.21 -7.95 25.83
CA GLU A 466 10.45 -8.58 25.38
C GLU A 466 10.34 -9.11 23.94
N GLY A 467 11.47 -9.29 23.27
CA GLY A 467 11.46 -9.87 21.92
C GLY A 467 12.74 -9.66 21.14
N VAL A 468 12.72 -10.12 19.89
CA VAL A 468 13.84 -9.97 18.95
C VAL A 468 13.40 -9.06 17.82
N VAL A 469 14.20 -8.03 17.54
CA VAL A 469 14.08 -7.25 16.31
C VAL A 469 15.13 -7.77 15.33
N ARG A 470 14.65 -8.30 14.21
CA ARG A 470 15.46 -8.81 13.12
C ARG A 470 15.58 -7.76 12.02
N LEU A 471 16.80 -7.49 11.59
CA LEU A 471 17.15 -6.48 10.60
C LEU A 471 18.00 -7.12 9.50
N HIS A 472 17.74 -6.79 8.24
CA HIS A 472 18.66 -7.04 7.14
C HIS A 472 19.70 -5.92 7.11
N ALA A 473 20.96 -6.23 6.92
CA ALA A 473 22.04 -5.25 6.96
C ALA A 473 23.06 -5.51 5.85
N ILE A 474 23.48 -4.43 5.19
CA ILE A 474 24.68 -4.43 4.35
C ILE A 474 25.79 -3.73 5.14
N ILE A 475 26.87 -4.47 5.37
CA ILE A 475 28.06 -3.99 6.08
C ILE A 475 29.14 -3.65 5.06
N GLY A 476 29.67 -2.43 5.15
CA GLY A 476 30.72 -1.95 4.27
C GLY A 476 32.09 -2.60 4.52
N LYS A 477 33.02 -2.34 3.60
CA LYS A 477 34.41 -2.82 3.68
C LYS A 477 35.17 -2.30 4.90
N ASP A 478 34.72 -1.19 5.47
CA ASP A 478 35.25 -0.60 6.71
C ASP A 478 34.56 -1.14 7.97
N GLY A 479 33.56 -2.01 7.80
CA GLY A 479 32.77 -2.59 8.87
C GLY A 479 31.58 -1.72 9.33
N ALA A 480 31.35 -0.55 8.74
CA ALA A 480 30.20 0.28 9.07
C ALA A 480 28.91 -0.29 8.44
N ILE A 481 27.77 -0.07 9.10
CA ILE A 481 26.46 -0.36 8.50
C ILE A 481 26.19 0.64 7.37
N MET A 482 26.11 0.14 6.14
CA MET A 482 25.79 0.95 4.95
C MET A 482 24.29 1.00 4.68
N GLN A 483 23.60 -0.13 4.86
CA GLN A 483 22.16 -0.26 4.67
C GLN A 483 21.59 -1.08 5.82
N LEU A 484 20.41 -0.71 6.29
CA LEU A 484 19.74 -1.38 7.39
C LEU A 484 18.23 -1.35 7.17
N GLU A 485 17.66 -2.52 7.02
CA GLU A 485 16.25 -2.71 6.74
C GLU A 485 15.60 -3.55 7.82
N PHE A 486 14.40 -3.17 8.22
CA PHE A 486 13.61 -3.96 9.16
C PHE A 486 13.05 -5.21 8.48
N ILE A 487 13.24 -6.37 9.13
CA ILE A 487 12.61 -7.64 8.71
C ILE A 487 11.39 -7.92 9.60
N SER A 488 11.57 -8.00 10.93
CA SER A 488 10.51 -8.37 11.87
C SER A 488 10.86 -7.98 13.31
N GLY A 489 9.86 -7.82 14.18
CA GLY A 489 10.07 -7.44 15.59
C GLY A 489 8.91 -6.65 16.16
N HIS A 490 8.84 -6.53 17.49
CA HIS A 490 7.76 -5.78 18.13
C HIS A 490 7.90 -4.28 17.86
N PRO A 491 6.83 -3.56 17.43
CA PRO A 491 6.89 -2.15 17.01
C PRO A 491 7.61 -1.22 17.99
N LEU A 492 7.27 -1.36 19.28
CA LEU A 492 7.86 -0.56 20.36
C LEU A 492 9.36 -0.81 20.59
N LEU A 493 9.96 -1.81 19.96
CA LEU A 493 11.39 -2.12 20.05
C LEU A 493 12.14 -1.80 18.74
N VAL A 494 11.42 -1.69 17.61
CA VAL A 494 12.02 -1.59 16.27
C VAL A 494 12.92 -0.36 16.14
N GLN A 495 12.41 0.81 16.55
CA GLN A 495 13.18 2.04 16.44
C GLN A 495 14.45 2.01 17.29
N ALA A 496 14.34 1.54 18.54
CA ALA A 496 15.48 1.38 19.45
C ALA A 496 16.55 0.42 18.90
N ALA A 497 16.14 -0.67 18.23
CA ALA A 497 17.05 -1.59 17.57
C ALA A 497 17.78 -0.94 16.41
N LEU A 498 17.05 -0.26 15.54
CA LEU A 498 17.61 0.41 14.36
C LEU A 498 18.61 1.50 14.75
N ASP A 499 18.26 2.33 15.73
CA ASP A 499 19.12 3.44 16.19
C ASP A 499 20.41 2.92 16.82
N ALA A 500 20.35 1.78 17.51
CA ALA A 500 21.53 1.12 18.06
C ALA A 500 22.40 0.52 16.95
N VAL A 501 21.80 -0.29 16.06
CA VAL A 501 22.55 -1.05 15.05
C VAL A 501 23.19 -0.14 14.01
N ARG A 502 22.59 1.00 13.65
CA ARG A 502 23.24 2.00 12.78
C ARG A 502 24.59 2.49 13.30
N GLN A 503 24.80 2.45 14.60
CA GLN A 503 26.03 2.89 15.25
C GLN A 503 27.01 1.74 15.47
N TRP A 504 26.67 0.52 15.07
CA TRP A 504 27.56 -0.62 15.17
C TRP A 504 28.65 -0.55 14.11
N VAL A 505 29.85 -0.95 14.51
CA VAL A 505 30.99 -1.07 13.60
C VAL A 505 31.57 -2.46 13.77
N TYR A 506 31.63 -3.21 12.68
CA TYR A 506 32.19 -4.55 12.60
C TYR A 506 33.69 -4.50 12.27
N GLU A 507 34.41 -5.57 12.56
CA GLU A 507 35.71 -5.81 11.96
C GLU A 507 35.51 -6.04 10.44
N PRO A 508 36.33 -5.40 9.57
CA PRO A 508 36.29 -5.64 8.13
C PRO A 508 36.34 -7.13 7.80
N THR A 509 35.35 -7.61 7.05
CA THR A 509 35.35 -9.01 6.59
C THR A 509 36.30 -9.13 5.41
N LEU A 510 37.25 -10.07 5.50
CA LEU A 510 38.26 -10.28 4.48
C LEU A 510 37.95 -11.51 3.63
N LEU A 511 37.99 -11.37 2.31
CA LEU A 511 38.05 -12.48 1.34
C LEU A 511 39.40 -12.40 0.62
N ASP A 512 40.19 -13.47 0.67
CA ASP A 512 41.55 -13.52 0.11
C ASP A 512 42.45 -12.35 0.58
N GLY A 513 42.30 -11.96 1.85
CA GLY A 513 43.04 -10.87 2.48
C GLY A 513 42.57 -9.45 2.10
N ARG A 514 41.48 -9.32 1.33
CA ARG A 514 40.90 -8.03 0.93
C ARG A 514 39.54 -7.79 1.59
N PRO A 515 39.26 -6.57 2.09
CA PRO A 515 37.95 -6.24 2.62
C PRO A 515 36.83 -6.36 1.58
N VAL A 516 35.74 -7.02 1.96
CA VAL A 516 34.53 -7.21 1.14
C VAL A 516 33.28 -6.69 1.87
N GLU A 517 32.26 -6.35 1.10
CA GLU A 517 30.93 -6.04 1.63
C GLU A 517 30.22 -7.33 2.07
N VAL A 518 29.42 -7.23 3.12
CA VAL A 518 28.69 -8.36 3.70
C VAL A 518 27.20 -8.07 3.70
N ASP A 519 26.44 -9.00 3.16
CA ASP A 519 24.98 -9.05 3.20
C ASP A 519 24.58 -10.04 4.31
N THR A 520 23.86 -9.57 5.33
CA THR A 520 23.57 -10.36 6.54
C THR A 520 22.27 -9.96 7.24
N VAL A 521 21.90 -10.76 8.24
CA VAL A 521 20.76 -10.54 9.12
C VAL A 521 21.25 -10.36 10.57
N ILE A 522 20.79 -9.31 11.22
CA ILE A 522 21.11 -8.93 12.59
C ILE A 522 19.89 -9.14 13.48
N ASP A 523 20.04 -9.94 14.53
CA ASP A 523 19.03 -10.11 15.58
C ASP A 523 19.41 -9.24 16.80
N VAL A 524 18.53 -8.30 17.15
CA VAL A 524 18.64 -7.42 18.33
C VAL A 524 17.69 -7.91 19.39
N PHE A 525 18.25 -8.37 20.51
CA PHE A 525 17.49 -8.96 21.61
C PHE A 525 17.14 -7.90 22.66
N PHE A 526 15.86 -7.81 23.03
CA PHE A 526 15.37 -7.03 24.15
C PHE A 526 14.86 -7.99 25.23
N GLN A 527 15.55 -7.99 26.36
CA GLN A 527 15.16 -8.76 27.54
C GLN A 527 15.18 -7.83 28.75
N LEU A 528 14.14 -7.91 29.57
CA LEU A 528 14.03 -7.26 30.86
C LEU A 528 14.71 -8.16 31.88
N ASN A 529 16.03 -8.07 31.95
CA ASN A 529 16.75 -8.67 33.07
C ASN A 529 16.23 -8.02 34.36
N GLY A 530 15.72 -8.80 35.31
CA GLY A 530 15.09 -8.34 36.55
C GLY A 530 16.01 -7.64 37.56
N ARG A 531 16.92 -6.78 37.10
CA ARG A 531 17.74 -5.89 37.93
C ARG A 531 17.75 -4.49 37.33
N ASN A 532 16.89 -3.67 37.92
CA ASN A 532 16.78 -2.20 37.92
C ASN A 532 16.43 -1.50 36.62
#